data_AF-A0A9X9QZA4-F1
#
_entry.id   AF-A0A9X9QZA4-F1
#
_cell.length_a   1.000
_cell.length_b   1.000
_cell.length_c   1.000
_cell.angle_alpha   90.00
_cell.angle_beta   90.00
_cell.angle_gamma   90.00
#
_symmetry.space_group_name_H-M   'P 1'
#
loop_
_entity.id
_entity.type
_entity.pdbx_description
1 polymer ?
#
loop_
_entity_poly.entity_id
_entity_poly.type
_entity_poly.pdbx_seq_one_letter_code
_entity_poly.pdbx_strand_id
1 'polypeptide(L)' 'MNFRMNKLLKKMMVALLSLGLVQAAWADNVPDFKETFQVAKQGNAKAQYNLGGMYYNGQGVRKDYAQAV' A
#
# COMPACT_ATOMS: atom_id res chain seq x y z
N MET A 1 8.27 6.33 10.85
CA MET A 1 7.56 5.67 11.97
C MET A 1 7.90 4.17 11.90
N ASN A 2 8.33 3.52 12.99
CA ASN A 2 8.90 2.16 12.96
C ASN A 2 7.82 1.07 12.86
N PHE A 3 7.57 0.52 11.67
CA PHE A 3 6.77 -0.71 11.51
C PHE A 3 7.66 -1.95 11.66
N ARG A 4 7.61 -2.61 12.82
CA ARG A 4 8.33 -3.87 13.05
C ARG A 4 7.42 -5.08 12.81
N MET A 5 7.46 -5.59 11.58
CA MET A 5 7.01 -6.95 11.18
C MET A 5 8.27 -7.77 10.84
N ASN A 6 8.39 -8.99 11.37
CA ASN A 6 9.63 -9.76 11.30
C ASN A 6 9.93 -10.19 9.85
N LYS A 7 11.13 -9.83 9.37
CA LYS A 7 11.55 -9.87 7.96
C LYS A 7 11.41 -11.25 7.28
N LEU A 8 11.41 -12.32 8.06
CA LEU A 8 11.34 -13.71 7.59
C LEU A 8 9.92 -14.10 7.13
N LEU A 9 8.91 -13.68 7.89
CA LEU A 9 7.50 -14.06 7.66
C LEU A 9 6.97 -13.46 6.35
N LYS A 10 7.38 -12.23 6.03
CA LYS A 10 7.04 -11.58 4.75
C LYS A 10 7.58 -12.36 3.54
N LYS A 11 8.79 -12.92 3.65
CA LYS A 11 9.45 -13.63 2.54
C LYS A 11 8.82 -15.00 2.24
N MET A 12 8.29 -15.68 3.24
CA MET A 12 7.62 -16.98 3.04
C MET A 12 6.30 -16.83 2.28
N MET A 13 5.52 -15.78 2.56
CA MET A 13 4.26 -15.54 1.84
C MET A 13 4.48 -15.14 0.37
N VAL A 14 5.55 -14.41 0.08
CA VAL A 14 5.92 -14.04 -1.30
C VAL A 14 6.38 -15.27 -2.10
N ALA A 15 7.07 -16.22 -1.46
CA ALA A 15 7.53 -17.44 -2.11
C ALA A 15 6.39 -18.43 -2.44
N LEU A 16 5.30 -18.43 -1.67
CA LEU A 16 4.14 -19.32 -1.88
C LEU A 16 3.27 -18.91 -3.08
N LEU A 17 3.37 -17.65 -3.54
CA LEU A 17 2.53 -17.08 -4.60
C LEU A 17 3.25 -16.92 -5.95
N SER A 18 4.54 -17.29 -6.05
CA SER A 18 5.39 -17.02 -7.21
C SER A 18 5.60 -18.22 -8.14
N LEU A 19 4.57 -18.66 -8.86
CA LEU A 19 4.71 -19.47 -10.08
C LEU A 19 4.36 -18.65 -11.32
N GLY A 20 5.20 -17.65 -11.62
CA GLY A 20 5.22 -17.01 -12.95
C GLY A 20 5.17 -15.48 -12.95
N LEU A 21 6.35 -14.87 -12.89
CA LEU A 21 6.68 -13.52 -13.42
C LEU A 21 6.27 -12.28 -12.59
N VAL A 22 7.05 -12.07 -11.52
CA VAL A 22 7.93 -10.90 -11.25
C VAL A 22 7.32 -9.49 -11.34
N GLN A 23 6.79 -9.02 -10.19
CA GLN A 23 7.32 -7.83 -9.48
C GLN A 23 6.64 -7.62 -8.11
N ALA A 24 6.97 -8.50 -7.15
CA ALA A 24 6.74 -8.27 -5.71
C ALA A 24 8.07 -8.21 -4.92
N ALA A 25 9.22 -8.13 -5.61
CA ALA A 25 10.55 -8.19 -5.02
C ALA A 25 11.12 -6.82 -4.57
N TRP A 26 10.37 -5.71 -4.71
CA TRP A 26 10.75 -4.37 -4.20
C TRP A 26 9.66 -3.69 -3.36
N ALA A 27 8.54 -4.36 -3.07
CA ALA A 27 7.35 -3.73 -2.49
C ALA A 27 7.42 -3.51 -0.96
N ASP A 28 8.56 -3.03 -0.47
CA ASP A 28 8.60 -2.31 0.82
C ASP A 28 8.28 -0.80 0.64
N ASN A 29 7.97 -0.35 -0.58
CA ASN A 29 7.75 1.08 -0.91
C ASN A 29 6.33 1.46 -1.36
N VAL A 30 5.33 0.56 -1.25
CA VAL A 30 3.93 0.97 -1.40
C VAL A 30 3.38 1.18 0.01
N PRO A 31 3.10 2.43 0.43
CA PRO A 31 2.64 2.72 1.78
C PRO A 31 1.29 2.05 2.05
N ASP A 32 1.10 1.56 3.28
CA ASP A 32 -0.15 0.94 3.71
C ASP A 32 -1.31 1.95 3.62
N PHE A 33 -2.51 1.47 3.30
CA PHE A 33 -3.68 2.34 3.15
C PHE A 33 -3.97 3.12 4.44
N LYS A 34 -3.84 2.46 5.60
CA LYS A 34 -4.11 3.07 6.90
C LYS A 34 -3.10 4.17 7.22
N GLU A 35 -1.83 3.97 6.92
CA GLU A 35 -0.79 4.97 7.11
C GLU A 35 -1.00 6.16 6.18
N THR A 36 -1.23 5.89 4.89
CA THR A 36 -1.50 6.93 3.89
C THR A 36 -2.72 7.75 4.27
N PHE A 37 -3.79 7.10 4.74
CA PHE A 37 -5.00 7.75 5.22
C PHE A 37 -4.76 8.65 6.43
N GLN A 38 -4.00 8.19 7.43
CA GLN A 38 -3.67 9.00 8.60
C GLN A 38 -2.86 10.25 8.25
N VAL A 39 -1.88 10.13 7.34
CA VAL A 39 -1.04 11.26 6.91
C VAL A 39 -1.80 12.20 5.98
N ALA A 40 -2.67 11.68 5.11
CA ALA A 40 -3.54 12.48 4.25
C ALA A 40 -4.52 13.33 5.07
N LYS A 41 -5.07 12.77 6.17
CA LYS A 41 -5.92 13.49 7.13
C LYS A 41 -5.22 14.65 7.84
N GLN A 42 -3.89 14.64 7.90
CA GLN A 42 -3.09 15.74 8.46
C GLN A 42 -2.81 16.86 7.44
N GLY A 43 -3.40 16.81 6.23
CA GLY A 43 -3.22 17.83 5.19
C GLY A 43 -1.97 17.63 4.35
N ASN A 44 -1.32 16.47 4.41
CA ASN A 44 -0.15 16.19 3.58
C ASN A 44 -0.58 15.91 2.13
N ALA A 45 -0.27 16.83 1.22
CA ALA A 45 -0.66 16.74 -0.19
C ALA A 45 -0.16 15.46 -0.90
N LYS A 46 1.04 14.99 -0.58
CA LYS A 46 1.59 13.75 -1.16
C LYS A 46 0.80 12.52 -0.73
N ALA A 47 0.41 12.46 0.54
CA ALA A 47 -0.42 11.37 1.05
C ALA A 47 -1.85 11.43 0.51
N GLN A 48 -2.42 12.62 0.30
CA GLN A 48 -3.73 12.79 -0.32
C GLN A 48 -3.74 12.29 -1.77
N TYR A 49 -2.72 12.64 -2.57
CA TYR A 49 -2.56 12.12 -3.92
C TYR A 49 -2.47 10.58 -3.94
N ASN A 50 -1.65 10.02 -3.05
CA ASN A 50 -1.51 8.57 -2.92
C ASN A 50 -2.84 7.92 -2.50
N LEU A 51 -3.57 8.52 -1.54
CA LEU A 51 -4.86 8.03 -1.09
C LEU A 51 -5.89 8.00 -2.22
N GLY A 52 -5.93 9.05 -3.05
CA GLY A 52 -6.79 9.08 -4.24
C GLY A 52 -6.43 7.97 -5.23
N GLY A 53 -5.14 7.74 -5.48
CA GLY A 53 -4.66 6.61 -6.27
C GLY A 53 -5.04 5.24 -5.67
N MET A 54 -5.07 5.12 -4.34
CA MET A 54 -5.47 3.88 -3.66
C MET A 54 -6.98 3.62 -3.81
N TYR A 55 -7.82 4.65 -3.69
CA TYR A 55 -9.25 4.54 -3.97
C TYR A 55 -9.56 4.28 -5.44
N TYR A 56 -8.80 4.86 -6.36
CA TYR A 56 -8.95 4.62 -7.80
C TYR A 56 -8.57 3.18 -8.19
N ASN A 57 -7.43 2.70 -7.68
CA ASN A 57 -6.88 1.38 -8.03
C ASN A 57 -7.38 0.24 -7.14
N GLY A 58 -8.01 0.55 -6.01
CA GLY A 58 -8.44 -0.45 -5.02
C GLY A 58 -7.28 -1.04 -4.21
N GLN A 59 -6.26 -0.23 -3.93
CA GLN A 59 -5.07 -0.67 -3.20
C GLN A 59 -5.32 -0.55 -1.69
N GLY A 60 -5.48 -1.71 -1.01
CA GLY A 60 -5.75 -1.74 0.43
C GLY A 60 -7.13 -1.22 0.85
N VAL A 61 -7.98 -0.83 -0.11
CA VAL A 61 -9.36 -0.36 0.08
C VAL A 61 -10.21 -0.77 -1.12
N ARG A 62 -11.53 -0.85 -0.95
CA ARG A 62 -12.45 -1.02 -2.09
C ARG A 62 -12.32 0.18 -3.02
N LYS A 63 -12.37 -0.06 -4.33
CA LYS A 63 -12.42 1.01 -5.33
C LYS A 63 -13.60 1.94 -5.07
N ASP A 64 -13.32 3.23 -5.01
CA ASP A 64 -14.32 4.27 -4.81
C ASP A 64 -13.87 5.55 -5.52
N TYR A 65 -14.40 5.79 -6.71
CA TYR A 65 -14.04 6.95 -7.52
C TYR A 65 -14.49 8.28 -6.89
N ALA A 66 -15.52 8.27 -6.05
CA ALA A 66 -15.96 9.48 -5.36
C ALA A 66 -14.98 9.89 -4.24
N GLN A 67 -14.22 8.94 -3.70
CA GLN A 67 -13.14 9.20 -2.73
C GLN A 67 -11.77 9.39 -3.40
N ALA A 68 -11.68 9.23 -4.73
CA ALA A 68 -10.45 9.38 -5.50
C ALA A 68 -10.24 10.79 -6.07
N VAL A 69 -11.24 11.68 -5.96
CA VAL A 69 -11.25 13.05 -6.49
C VAL A 69 -10.86 14.10 -5.46
#